data_AF-B6IGG1-F1
#
_entry.id   AF-B6IGG1-F1
#
_cell.length_a   1.000
_cell.length_b   1.000
_cell.length_c   1.000
_cell.angle_alpha   90.00
_cell.angle_beta   90.00
_cell.angle_gamma   90.00
#
_symmetry.space_group_name_H-M   'P 1'
#
loop_
_entity.id
_entity.type
_entity.pdbx_description
1 polymer ?
#
loop_
_entity_poly.entity_id
_entity_poly.type
_entity_poly.pdbx_seq_one_letter_code
_entity_poly.pdbx_strand_id
1 'polypeptide(L)'
;MATDESIVFKAESPQPIDHYLKLLTENFEKIAPNATQEQMDLFIQLKNSVISSNIHSTRKTQRAAEQQVAQLSEYVDIVSHQLEALKKLQTQEGKQSASHSGKAVDYQKVFKEKQAELRSLEAQIREVNEKRKQLNEKNNTTIYWHEVSLKQSEQDHHAAIAELHMKIKNLQFELEKASD
;
A
#
# COMPACT_ATOMS: atom_id res chain seq x y z
N MET A 1 8.69 28.17 -29.14
CA MET A 1 8.10 26.82 -29.25
C MET A 1 8.40 26.12 -27.95
N ALA A 2 7.43 26.02 -27.04
CA ALA A 2 7.61 25.31 -25.78
C ALA A 2 7.51 23.81 -26.07
N THR A 3 8.54 23.06 -25.71
CA THR A 3 8.55 21.60 -25.82
C THR A 3 7.51 21.04 -24.86
N ASP A 4 6.51 20.39 -25.44
CA ASP A 4 5.49 19.60 -24.77
C ASP A 4 6.16 18.39 -24.11
N GLU A 5 6.70 18.58 -22.90
CA GLU A 5 7.14 17.48 -22.04
C GLU A 5 5.90 16.75 -21.53
N SER A 6 5.30 15.94 -22.41
CA SER A 6 4.19 15.05 -22.07
C SER A 6 4.58 14.20 -20.86
N ILE A 7 3.86 14.36 -19.75
CA ILE A 7 4.01 13.53 -18.56
C ILE A 7 3.67 12.07 -18.94
N VAL A 8 4.69 11.22 -19.08
CA VAL A 8 4.50 9.81 -19.44
C VAL A 8 4.21 8.99 -18.17
N PHE A 9 2.96 8.60 -17.99
CA PHE A 9 2.56 7.64 -16.95
C PHE A 9 2.89 6.22 -17.39
N LYS A 10 3.94 5.63 -16.81
CA LYS A 10 4.30 4.21 -17.03
C LYS A 10 3.49 3.31 -16.10
N ALA A 11 2.40 2.73 -16.59
CA ALA A 11 1.53 1.86 -15.81
C ALA A 11 2.24 0.61 -15.25
N GLU A 12 3.26 0.11 -15.95
CA GLU A 12 4.01 -1.10 -15.58
C GLU A 12 4.99 -0.89 -14.43
N SER A 13 5.40 0.36 -14.18
CA SER A 13 6.30 0.74 -13.09
C SER A 13 5.97 2.17 -12.66
N PRO A 14 4.84 2.37 -11.96
CA PRO A 14 4.44 3.69 -11.51
C PRO A 14 5.49 4.25 -10.55
N GLN A 15 5.75 5.54 -10.68
CA GLN A 15 6.61 6.25 -9.73
C GLN A 15 5.91 6.36 -8.36
N PRO A 16 6.66 6.63 -7.28
CA PRO A 16 6.06 6.89 -5.97
C PRO A 16 5.05 8.04 -6.04
N ILE A 17 4.02 8.03 -5.18
CA ILE A 17 2.98 9.07 -5.15
C ILE A 17 3.56 10.48 -5.01
N ASP A 18 4.65 10.63 -4.25
CA ASP A 18 5.34 11.91 -4.04
C ASP A 18 5.85 12.53 -5.34
N HIS A 19 6.26 11.71 -6.31
CA HIS A 19 6.65 12.18 -7.64
C HIS A 19 5.47 12.86 -8.35
N TYR A 20 4.30 12.23 -8.31
CA TYR A 20 3.10 12.77 -8.94
C TYR A 20 2.55 14.00 -8.22
N LEU A 21 2.63 14.03 -6.88
CA LEU A 21 2.25 15.20 -6.10
C LEU A 21 3.18 16.40 -6.36
N LYS A 22 4.47 16.14 -6.54
CA LYS A 22 5.44 17.16 -6.94
C LYS A 22 5.11 17.73 -8.32
N LEU A 23 4.88 16.87 -9.31
CA LEU A 23 4.44 17.30 -10.65
C LEU A 23 3.13 18.11 -10.59
N LEU A 24 2.16 17.70 -9.78
CA LEU A 24 0.91 18.45 -9.60
C LEU A 24 1.18 19.86 -9.07
N THR A 25 2.08 19.98 -8.10
CA THR A 25 2.46 21.25 -7.46
C THR A 25 3.17 22.15 -8.47
N GLU A 26 4.17 21.64 -9.18
CA GLU A 26 4.90 22.41 -10.20
C GLU A 26 3.99 22.89 -11.35
N ASN A 27 3.03 22.06 -11.78
CA ASN A 27 2.09 22.46 -12.82
C ASN A 27 1.08 23.51 -12.33
N PHE A 28 0.61 23.39 -11.09
CA PHE A 28 -0.29 24.37 -10.50
C PHE A 28 0.39 25.75 -10.41
N GLU A 29 1.62 25.80 -9.91
CA GLU A 29 2.40 27.05 -9.80
C GLU A 29 2.69 27.69 -11.16
N LYS A 30 2.95 26.86 -12.20
CA LYS A 30 3.18 27.36 -13.57
C LYS A 30 1.92 27.94 -14.20
N ILE A 31 0.76 27.32 -13.99
CA ILE A 31 -0.51 27.72 -14.63
C ILE A 31 -1.18 28.86 -13.87
N ALA A 32 -1.05 28.89 -12.55
CA ALA A 32 -1.69 29.86 -11.68
C ALA A 32 -0.66 30.55 -10.74
N PRO A 33 0.33 31.28 -11.28
CA PRO A 33 1.36 31.93 -10.46
C PRO A 33 0.80 33.03 -9.54
N ASN A 34 -0.38 33.55 -9.85
CA ASN A 34 -1.11 34.54 -9.04
C ASN A 34 -2.37 33.93 -8.42
N ALA A 35 -2.35 32.64 -8.08
CA ALA A 35 -3.47 31.99 -7.44
C ALA A 35 -3.92 32.75 -6.19
N THR A 36 -5.23 32.94 -6.06
CA THR A 36 -5.84 33.48 -4.85
C THR A 36 -5.66 32.50 -3.68
N GLN A 37 -5.80 32.98 -2.44
CA GLN A 37 -5.73 32.12 -1.26
C GLN A 37 -6.75 30.98 -1.32
N GLU A 38 -7.98 31.26 -1.75
CA GLU A 38 -9.02 30.23 -1.91
C GLU A 38 -8.63 29.14 -2.92
N GLN A 39 -7.97 29.52 -4.04
CA GLN A 39 -7.48 28.57 -5.03
C GLN A 39 -6.32 27.72 -4.48
N MET A 40 -5.45 28.33 -3.67
CA MET A 40 -4.37 27.61 -3.00
C MET A 40 -4.92 26.61 -1.97
N ASP A 41 -5.92 27.01 -1.18
CA ASP A 41 -6.56 26.15 -0.18
C ASP A 41 -7.27 24.96 -0.85
N LEU A 42 -7.98 25.19 -1.95
CA LEU A 42 -8.58 24.12 -2.77
C LEU A 42 -7.52 23.15 -3.32
N PHE A 43 -6.37 23.67 -3.78
CA PHE A 43 -5.28 22.84 -4.26
C PHE A 43 -4.67 21.98 -3.14
N ILE A 44 -4.50 22.54 -1.94
CA ILE A 44 -4.04 21.79 -0.75
C ILE A 44 -5.04 20.68 -0.40
N GLN A 45 -6.35 20.97 -0.38
CA GLN A 45 -7.39 19.97 -0.14
C GLN A 45 -7.34 18.83 -1.16
N LEU A 46 -7.15 19.15 -2.44
CA LEU A 46 -6.99 18.15 -3.50
C LEU A 46 -5.77 17.25 -3.25
N LYS A 47 -4.62 17.83 -2.90
CA LYS A 47 -3.40 17.05 -2.55
C LYS A 47 -3.66 16.09 -1.39
N ASN A 48 -4.32 16.56 -0.33
CA ASN A 48 -4.65 15.73 0.83
C ASN A 48 -5.63 14.60 0.49
N SER A 49 -6.61 14.87 -0.38
CA SER A 49 -7.54 13.86 -0.91
C SER A 49 -6.83 12.76 -1.71
N VAL A 50 -5.88 13.13 -2.56
CA VAL A 50 -5.07 12.18 -3.35
C VAL A 50 -4.22 11.29 -2.43
N ILE A 51 -3.57 11.86 -1.41
CA ILE A 51 -2.80 11.10 -0.42
C ILE A 51 -3.71 10.13 0.33
N SER A 52 -4.85 10.60 0.83
CA SER A 52 -5.84 9.79 1.57
C SER A 52 -6.36 8.61 0.73
N SER A 53 -6.67 8.85 -0.53
CA SER A 53 -7.11 7.82 -1.48
C SER A 53 -6.03 6.75 -1.71
N ASN A 54 -4.77 7.16 -1.82
CA ASN A 54 -3.65 6.25 -1.97
C ASN A 54 -3.43 5.36 -0.73
N ILE A 55 -3.51 5.95 0.47
CA ILE A 55 -3.46 5.20 1.73
C ILE A 55 -4.59 4.16 1.78
N HIS A 56 -5.81 4.55 1.38
CA HIS A 56 -6.95 3.63 1.33
C HIS A 56 -6.71 2.45 0.38
N SER A 57 -6.24 2.72 -0.84
CA SER A 57 -5.94 1.69 -1.84
C SER A 57 -4.85 0.72 -1.37
N THR A 58 -3.79 1.24 -0.75
CA THR A 58 -2.70 0.44 -0.18
C THR A 58 -3.21 -0.48 0.93
N ARG A 59 -4.02 0.05 1.86
CA ARG A 59 -4.66 -0.77 2.92
C ARG A 59 -5.58 -1.86 2.36
N LYS A 60 -6.34 -1.56 1.31
CA LYS A 60 -7.19 -2.56 0.64
C LYS A 60 -6.36 -3.70 0.07
N THR A 61 -5.25 -3.38 -0.59
CA THR A 61 -4.31 -4.36 -1.16
C THR A 61 -3.67 -5.22 -0.07
N GLN A 62 -3.30 -4.61 1.06
CA GLN A 62 -2.77 -5.33 2.21
C GLN A 62 -3.78 -6.36 2.77
N ARG A 63 -5.04 -5.96 2.96
CA ARG A 63 -6.09 -6.88 3.43
C ARG A 63 -6.31 -8.05 2.47
N ALA A 64 -6.28 -7.80 1.16
CA ALA A 64 -6.38 -8.85 0.15
C ALA A 64 -5.20 -9.85 0.26
N ALA A 65 -3.98 -9.35 0.45
CA ALA A 65 -2.81 -10.21 0.67
C ALA A 65 -2.92 -11.04 1.95
N GLU A 66 -3.43 -10.46 3.05
CA GLU A 66 -3.68 -11.19 4.30
C GLU A 66 -4.69 -12.33 4.13
N GLN A 67 -5.78 -12.06 3.40
CA GLN A 67 -6.78 -13.08 3.06
C GLN A 67 -6.18 -14.20 2.20
N GLN A 68 -5.35 -13.85 1.22
CA GLN A 68 -4.68 -14.82 0.36
C GLN A 68 -3.74 -15.73 1.17
N VAL A 69 -2.97 -15.17 2.11
CA VAL A 69 -2.12 -15.97 3.01
C VAL A 69 -2.96 -16.91 3.85
N ALA A 70 -4.08 -16.46 4.40
CA ALA A 70 -4.97 -17.30 5.20
C ALA A 70 -5.51 -18.49 4.40
N GLN A 71 -5.99 -18.24 3.17
CA GLN A 71 -6.49 -19.29 2.27
C GLN A 71 -5.40 -20.30 1.88
N LEU A 72 -4.19 -19.82 1.55
CA LEU A 72 -3.07 -20.70 1.21
C LEU A 72 -2.63 -21.55 2.41
N SER A 73 -2.59 -20.97 3.61
CA SER A 73 -2.25 -21.69 4.84
C SER A 73 -3.26 -22.80 5.14
N GLU A 74 -4.55 -22.53 5.02
CA GLU A 74 -5.60 -23.55 5.19
C GLU A 74 -5.43 -24.69 4.19
N TYR A 75 -5.10 -24.37 2.93
CA TYR A 75 -4.87 -25.39 1.91
C TYR A 75 -3.60 -26.22 2.19
N VAL A 76 -2.54 -25.61 2.74
CA VAL A 76 -1.34 -26.34 3.20
C VAL A 76 -1.69 -27.35 4.30
N ASP A 77 -2.55 -26.98 5.25
CA ASP A 77 -2.98 -27.90 6.32
C ASP A 77 -3.72 -29.12 5.75
N ILE A 78 -4.61 -28.90 4.77
CA ILE A 78 -5.32 -29.97 4.06
C ILE A 78 -4.34 -30.92 3.36
N VAL A 79 -3.41 -30.39 2.57
CA VAL A 79 -2.41 -31.21 1.83
C VAL A 79 -1.49 -31.96 2.81
N SER A 80 -1.12 -31.34 3.92
CA SER A 80 -0.31 -31.98 4.98
C SER A 80 -1.04 -33.18 5.60
N HIS A 81 -2.32 -33.04 5.93
CA HIS A 81 -3.13 -34.16 6.42
C HIS A 81 -3.28 -35.28 5.39
N GLN A 82 -3.45 -34.95 4.10
CA GLN A 82 -3.48 -35.94 3.02
C GLN A 82 -2.17 -36.73 2.93
N LEU A 83 -1.02 -36.05 3.04
CA LEU A 83 0.30 -36.70 3.06
C LEU A 83 0.48 -37.63 4.26
N GLU A 84 0.03 -37.23 5.45
CA GLU A 84 0.06 -38.09 6.64
C GLU A 84 -0.81 -39.35 6.46
N ALA A 85 -2.01 -39.19 5.91
CA ALA A 85 -2.91 -40.31 5.62
C ALA A 85 -2.28 -41.29 4.61
N LEU A 86 -1.71 -40.77 3.51
CA LEU A 86 -0.99 -41.58 2.52
C LEU A 86 0.20 -42.32 3.13
N LYS A 87 0.96 -41.67 4.02
CA LYS A 87 2.09 -42.30 4.72
C LYS A 87 1.63 -43.47 5.62
N LYS A 88 0.50 -43.30 6.31
CA LYS A 88 -0.10 -44.37 7.14
C LYS A 88 -0.54 -45.56 6.27
N LEU A 89 -1.21 -45.28 5.14
CA LEU A 89 -1.63 -46.32 4.19
C LEU A 89 -0.43 -47.08 3.61
N GLN A 90 0.63 -46.38 3.18
CA GLN A 90 1.86 -47.01 2.71
C GLN A 90 2.52 -47.91 3.78
N THR A 91 2.50 -47.48 5.04
CA THR A 91 3.06 -48.25 6.16
C THR A 91 2.18 -49.47 6.53
N GLN A 92 0.86 -49.39 6.34
CA GLN A 92 -0.06 -50.50 6.56
C GLN A 92 -0.02 -51.52 5.42
N GLU A 93 0.03 -51.09 4.16
CA GLU A 93 0.19 -51.97 3.00
C GLU A 93 1.58 -52.62 2.99
N GLY A 94 2.65 -51.91 3.35
CA GLY A 94 3.99 -52.50 3.49
C GLY A 94 4.08 -53.59 4.56
N LYS A 95 3.14 -53.63 5.52
CA LYS A 95 3.00 -54.72 6.50
C LYS A 95 2.11 -55.87 6.01
N GLN A 96 1.26 -55.64 5.01
CA GLN A 96 0.33 -56.63 4.44
C GLN A 96 0.81 -57.21 3.09
N SER A 97 1.77 -56.57 2.42
CA SER A 97 2.15 -56.85 1.03
C SER A 97 3.64 -57.18 0.89
N ALA A 98 4.00 -58.40 1.27
CA ALA A 98 5.16 -59.10 0.68
C ALA A 98 4.83 -59.65 -0.75
N SER A 99 3.70 -59.25 -1.33
CA SER A 99 3.22 -59.74 -2.62
C SER A 99 2.39 -58.66 -3.33
N HIS A 100 2.75 -58.36 -4.59
CA HIS A 100 2.05 -57.54 -5.61
C HIS A 100 2.49 -56.06 -5.76
N SER A 101 3.22 -55.82 -6.85
CA SER A 101 4.05 -54.65 -7.16
C SER A 101 3.36 -53.50 -7.94
N GLY A 102 2.03 -53.52 -8.10
CA GLY A 102 1.31 -52.51 -8.88
C GLY A 102 0.80 -51.31 -8.07
N LYS A 103 0.09 -51.56 -6.96
CA LYS A 103 -0.56 -50.50 -6.16
C LYS A 103 0.43 -49.65 -5.35
N ALA A 104 1.53 -50.23 -4.91
CA ALA A 104 2.58 -49.53 -4.17
C ALA A 104 3.27 -48.42 -4.99
N VAL A 105 3.38 -48.59 -6.32
CA VAL A 105 3.99 -47.62 -7.23
C VAL A 105 3.09 -46.38 -7.40
N ASP A 106 1.76 -46.57 -7.45
CA ASP A 106 0.80 -45.47 -7.54
C ASP A 106 0.78 -44.60 -6.28
N TYR A 107 0.82 -45.20 -5.08
CA TYR A 107 0.90 -44.42 -3.84
C TYR A 107 2.17 -43.59 -3.75
N GLN A 108 3.32 -44.14 -4.16
CA GLN A 108 4.58 -43.43 -4.11
C GLN A 108 4.63 -42.27 -5.11
N LYS A 109 3.97 -42.40 -6.26
CA LYS A 109 3.82 -41.32 -7.24
C LYS A 109 2.95 -40.20 -6.66
N VAL A 110 1.75 -40.51 -6.17
CA VAL A 110 0.83 -39.53 -5.57
C VAL A 110 1.46 -38.82 -4.37
N PHE A 111 2.22 -39.54 -3.55
CA PHE A 111 2.94 -38.96 -2.42
C PHE A 111 3.98 -37.93 -2.87
N LYS A 112 4.77 -38.24 -3.90
CA LYS A 112 5.76 -37.29 -4.46
C LYS A 112 5.09 -36.06 -5.07
N GLU A 113 3.97 -36.23 -5.76
CA GLU A 113 3.18 -35.13 -6.32
C GLU A 113 2.66 -34.20 -5.22
N LYS A 114 2.05 -34.76 -4.16
CA LYS A 114 1.57 -33.99 -3.00
C LYS A 114 2.70 -33.31 -2.23
N GLN A 115 3.87 -33.93 -2.14
CA GLN A 115 5.05 -33.32 -1.54
C GLN A 115 5.60 -32.16 -2.39
N ALA A 116 5.55 -32.26 -3.71
CA ALA A 116 5.93 -31.17 -4.61
C ALA A 116 4.92 -30.00 -4.54
N GLU A 117 3.62 -30.32 -4.48
CA GLU A 117 2.54 -29.34 -4.28
C GLU A 117 2.73 -28.57 -2.97
N LEU A 118 3.00 -29.26 -1.87
CA LEU A 118 3.24 -28.63 -0.57
C LEU A 118 4.43 -27.67 -0.60
N ARG A 119 5.56 -28.07 -1.20
CA ARG A 119 6.72 -27.18 -1.36
C ARG A 119 6.39 -25.95 -2.21
N SER A 120 5.56 -26.11 -3.24
CA SER A 120 5.11 -24.98 -4.07
C SER A 120 4.24 -24.01 -3.28
N LEU A 121 3.28 -24.53 -2.50
CA LEU A 121 2.40 -23.70 -1.66
C LEU A 121 3.19 -22.96 -0.58
N GLU A 122 4.13 -23.63 0.09
CA GLU A 122 5.02 -22.99 1.05
C GLU A 122 5.84 -21.86 0.42
N ALA A 123 6.32 -22.05 -0.82
CA ALA A 123 7.04 -21.01 -1.56
C ALA A 123 6.12 -19.82 -1.89
N GLN A 124 4.88 -20.07 -2.32
CA GLN A 124 3.89 -19.02 -2.57
C GLN A 124 3.55 -18.24 -1.30
N ILE A 125 3.37 -18.92 -0.15
CA ILE A 125 3.14 -18.26 1.15
C ILE A 125 4.32 -17.35 1.51
N ARG A 126 5.57 -17.82 1.34
CA ARG A 126 6.76 -16.99 1.60
C ARG A 126 6.78 -15.76 0.70
N GLU A 127 6.52 -15.92 -0.59
CA GLU A 127 6.51 -14.83 -1.55
C GLU A 127 5.44 -13.78 -1.20
N VAL A 128 4.20 -14.21 -0.93
CA VAL A 128 3.11 -13.30 -0.55
C VAL A 128 3.42 -12.58 0.76
N ASN A 129 3.99 -13.29 1.75
CA ASN A 129 4.38 -12.67 3.02
C ASN A 129 5.48 -11.61 2.85
N GLU A 130 6.47 -11.86 2.00
CA GLU A 130 7.53 -10.90 1.72
C GLU A 130 6.96 -9.66 1.00
N LYS A 131 6.10 -9.84 -0.01
CA LYS A 131 5.39 -8.73 -0.65
C LYS A 131 4.55 -7.93 0.35
N ARG A 132 3.83 -8.61 1.25
CA ARG A 132 3.04 -7.98 2.32
C ARG A 132 3.92 -7.15 3.25
N LYS A 133 5.07 -7.69 3.67
CA LYS A 133 6.02 -6.99 4.54
C LYS A 133 6.50 -5.69 3.89
N GLN A 134 6.94 -5.77 2.63
CA GLN A 134 7.38 -4.59 1.87
C GLN A 134 6.26 -3.56 1.69
N LEU A 135 5.03 -4.01 1.44
CA LEU A 135 3.87 -3.11 1.33
C LEU A 135 3.57 -2.42 2.66
N ASN A 136 3.68 -3.13 3.78
CA ASN A 136 3.44 -2.60 5.11
C ASN A 136 4.51 -1.57 5.51
N GLU A 137 5.78 -1.84 5.22
CA GLU A 137 6.88 -0.89 5.42
C GLU A 137 6.65 0.40 4.63
N LYS A 138 6.33 0.29 3.33
CA LYS A 138 6.00 1.45 2.50
C LYS A 138 4.81 2.24 3.04
N ASN A 139 3.72 1.55 3.41
CA ASN A 139 2.51 2.17 3.94
C ASN A 139 2.78 2.94 5.24
N ASN A 140 3.54 2.35 6.17
CA ASN A 140 3.90 3.02 7.43
C ASN A 140 4.73 4.28 7.20
N THR A 141 5.68 4.23 6.26
CA THR A 141 6.45 5.41 5.87
C THR A 141 5.55 6.49 5.26
N THR A 142 4.64 6.13 4.35
CA THR A 142 3.69 7.08 3.74
C THR A 142 2.77 7.71 4.78
N ILE A 143 2.21 6.92 5.70
CA ILE A 143 1.34 7.43 6.77
C ILE A 143 2.12 8.40 7.67
N TYR A 144 3.32 8.01 8.11
CA TYR A 144 4.16 8.87 8.94
C TYR A 144 4.44 10.22 8.29
N TRP A 145 4.89 10.23 7.03
CA TRP A 145 5.15 11.48 6.32
C TRP A 145 3.88 12.29 6.09
N HIS A 146 2.75 11.65 5.81
CA HIS A 146 1.47 12.36 5.69
C HIS A 146 1.07 13.06 6.98
N GLU A 147 1.18 12.38 8.13
CA GLU A 147 0.89 12.96 9.44
C GLU A 147 1.82 14.14 9.77
N VAL A 148 3.10 14.03 9.44
CA VAL A 148 4.08 15.12 9.62
C VAL A 148 3.73 16.32 8.74
N SER A 149 3.43 16.10 7.45
CA SER A 149 3.06 17.19 6.53
C SER A 149 1.75 17.87 6.93
N LEU A 150 0.77 17.10 7.43
CA LEU A 150 -0.50 17.65 7.88
C LEU A 150 -0.30 18.58 9.10
N LYS A 151 0.47 18.12 10.10
CA LYS A 151 0.79 18.95 11.28
C LYS A 151 1.54 20.22 10.92
N GLN A 152 2.49 20.14 9.98
CA GLN A 152 3.20 21.34 9.51
C GLN A 152 2.24 22.32 8.84
N SER A 153 1.38 21.83 7.93
CA SER A 153 0.38 22.67 7.26
C SER A 153 -0.59 23.32 8.25
N GLU A 154 -1.02 22.60 9.30
CA GLU A 154 -1.85 23.17 10.36
C GLU A 154 -1.11 24.28 11.11
N GLN A 155 0.15 24.08 11.46
CA GLN A 155 0.97 25.09 12.13
C GLN A 155 1.16 26.35 11.27
N ASP A 156 1.46 26.17 9.99
CA ASP A 156 1.64 27.26 9.02
C ASP A 156 0.35 28.07 8.86
N HIS A 157 -0.82 27.40 8.79
CA HIS A 157 -2.11 28.07 8.77
C HIS A 157 -2.39 28.86 10.06
N HIS A 158 -2.10 28.31 11.24
CA HIS A 158 -2.27 29.03 12.50
C HIS A 158 -1.38 30.27 12.57
N ALA A 159 -0.13 30.18 12.09
CA ALA A 159 0.78 31.31 12.02
C ALA A 159 0.24 32.41 11.08
N ALA A 160 -0.25 32.04 9.89
CA ALA A 160 -0.84 32.98 8.95
C ALA A 160 -2.08 33.70 9.53
N ILE A 161 -2.96 32.97 10.23
CA ILE A 161 -4.12 33.56 10.92
C ILE A 161 -3.67 34.56 11.99
N ALA A 162 -2.64 34.23 12.77
CA ALA A 162 -2.11 35.12 13.80
C ALA A 162 -1.54 36.42 13.21
N GLU A 163 -0.81 36.33 12.09
CA GLU A 163 -0.31 37.51 11.37
C GLU A 163 -1.45 38.40 10.84
N LEU A 164 -2.49 37.78 10.25
CA LEU A 164 -3.66 38.53 9.77
C LEU A 164 -4.39 39.22 10.93
N HIS A 165 -4.57 38.55 12.06
CA HIS A 165 -5.16 39.17 13.25
C HIS A 165 -4.35 40.37 13.76
N MET A 166 -3.01 40.28 13.77
CA MET A 166 -2.15 41.41 14.14
C MET A 166 -2.31 42.58 13.17
N LYS A 167 -2.33 42.32 11.85
CA LYS A 167 -2.53 43.36 10.83
C LYS A 167 -3.89 44.04 10.97
N ILE A 168 -4.96 43.27 11.20
CA ILE A 168 -6.31 43.81 11.42
C ILE A 168 -6.32 44.73 12.66
N LYS A 169 -5.74 44.30 13.78
CA LYS A 169 -5.66 45.12 14.99
C LYS A 169 -4.89 46.43 14.78
N ASN A 170 -3.78 46.38 14.06
CA ASN A 170 -3.01 47.59 13.76
C ASN A 170 -3.81 48.56 12.88
N LEU A 171 -4.48 48.06 11.84
CA LEU A 171 -5.33 48.89 10.97
C LEU A 171 -6.52 49.50 11.73
N GLN A 172 -7.14 48.74 12.65
CA GLN A 172 -8.21 49.26 13.51
C GLN A 172 -7.71 50.42 14.39
N PHE A 173 -6.53 50.26 14.99
CA PHE A 173 -5.91 51.31 15.80
C PHE A 173 -5.59 52.56 14.98
N GLU A 174 -5.06 52.40 13.76
CA GLU A 174 -4.77 53.52 12.86
C GLU A 174 -6.05 54.27 12.44
N LEU A 175 -7.14 53.53 12.18
CA LEU A 175 -8.45 54.11 11.83
C LEU A 175 -9.10 54.87 13.00
N GLU A 176 -9.01 54.35 14.22
CA GLU A 176 -9.46 55.07 15.43
C GLU A 176 -8.68 56.38 15.60
N LYS A 177 -7.35 56.32 15.47
CA LYS A 177 -6.49 57.51 15.56
C LYS A 177 -6.76 58.57 14.48
N ALA A 178 -7.23 58.15 13.32
CA ALA A 178 -7.53 59.04 12.20
C ALA A 178 -8.95 59.63 12.26
N SER A 179 -9.81 59.11 13.14
CA SER A 179 -11.19 59.60 13.34
C SER A 179 -11.35 60.58 14.51
N ASP A 180 -10.30 60.75 15.32
CA ASP A 180 -10.16 61.76 16.39
C ASP A 180 -9.50 63.05 15.86
#